data_AF-A0A3M9ZXU3-F1
#
_entry.id   AF-A0A3M9ZXU3-F1
#
_cell.length_a   1.000
_cell.length_b   1.000
_cell.length_c   1.000
_cell.angle_alpha   90.00
_cell.angle_beta   90.00
_cell.angle_gamma   90.00
#
_symmetry.space_group_name_H-M   'P 1'
#
loop_
_entity.id
_entity.type
_entity.pdbx_description
1 polymer ?
#
loop_
_entity_poly.entity_id
_entity_poly.type
_entity_poly.pdbx_seq_one_letter_code
_entity_poly.pdbx_strand_id
1 'polypeptide(L)'
;MKKYHLAGLLLLLASMAGMPGGVHAAVDTDGDGIPDGIDQCPNLKEDFDPRFGGDVDGCPSAFVPWYDTDFDGIQDHIDDCPTVKETYNRVDDEDGCPDISATEGTSIADSDGDGYPDYLDLCPGQPETFNGIDDKDGCPDNTMTVHDTDQDGVSDSIDVCPLQPETYNQLEDSDGCPDITETILPQFAFPDTDGDGIDDRRDSCIDEAEN
;
A
#
# COMPACT_ATOMS: atom_id res chain seq x y z
N MET A 1 43.14 29.89 77.38
CA MET A 1 42.85 31.34 77.54
C MET A 1 42.53 31.92 76.17
N LYS A 2 41.40 32.63 76.06
CA LYS A 2 41.01 33.57 74.98
C LYS A 2 40.60 32.90 73.63
N LYS A 3 39.50 33.24 72.94
CA LYS A 3 38.45 34.28 73.06
C LYS A 3 37.25 33.85 72.18
N TYR A 4 36.03 34.21 72.60
CA TYR A 4 34.79 34.12 71.81
C TYR A 4 34.65 35.31 70.84
N HIS A 5 34.08 35.09 69.66
CA HIS A 5 33.40 36.08 68.81
C HIS A 5 32.23 35.32 68.13
N LEU A 6 30.98 35.43 68.57
CA LEU A 6 30.02 36.54 68.50
C LEU A 6 29.63 36.95 67.06
N ALA A 7 28.41 36.52 66.69
CA ALA A 7 27.40 37.17 65.86
C ALA A 7 27.76 37.71 64.46
N GLY A 8 27.04 37.20 63.45
CA GLY A 8 27.04 37.74 62.09
C GLY A 8 25.98 37.11 61.19
N LEU A 9 24.72 37.13 61.63
CA LEU A 9 23.56 36.92 60.76
C LEU A 9 23.47 38.10 59.79
N LEU A 10 23.76 37.90 58.51
CA LEU A 10 23.38 38.84 57.46
C LEU A 10 22.73 38.05 56.31
N LEU A 11 21.40 38.14 56.26
CA LEU A 11 20.59 37.74 55.11
C LEU A 11 21.06 38.53 53.87
N LEU A 12 21.46 37.82 52.83
CA LEU A 12 21.42 38.32 51.45
C LEU A 12 20.38 37.50 50.69
N LEU A 13 19.14 37.98 50.78
CA LEU A 13 18.06 37.70 49.84
C LEU A 13 18.48 38.31 48.48
N ALA A 14 18.89 37.46 47.55
CA ALA A 14 18.83 37.77 46.13
C ALA A 14 17.85 36.78 45.50
N SER A 15 16.61 37.25 45.41
CA SER A 15 15.52 36.65 44.64
C SER A 15 15.90 36.66 43.17
N MET A 16 16.09 35.50 42.56
CA MET A 16 15.93 35.30 41.13
C MET A 16 14.62 34.54 40.95
N ALA A 17 13.57 35.31 40.71
CA ALA A 17 12.29 34.84 40.24
C ALA A 17 12.37 34.40 38.78
N GLY A 18 11.53 33.42 38.42
CA GLY A 18 11.24 33.00 37.04
C GLY A 18 11.99 31.72 36.67
N MET A 19 11.36 30.59 36.34
CA MET A 19 10.03 30.40 35.77
C MET A 19 9.49 29.01 36.18
N PRO A 20 8.18 28.83 36.40
CA PRO A 20 7.57 27.52 36.27
C PRO A 20 7.55 27.22 34.76
N GLY A 21 8.60 26.58 34.27
CA GLY A 21 8.53 25.90 32.98
C GLY A 21 7.55 24.76 33.16
N GLY A 22 6.27 24.99 32.86
CA GLY A 22 5.31 23.91 32.70
C GLY A 22 5.90 22.98 31.66
N VAL A 23 6.29 21.78 32.07
CA VAL A 23 6.44 20.66 31.16
C VAL A 23 5.03 20.36 30.68
N HIS A 24 4.58 21.05 29.63
CA HIS A 24 3.54 20.48 28.78
C HIS A 24 4.19 19.24 28.19
N ALA A 25 3.83 18.07 28.75
CA ALA A 25 3.97 16.84 28.00
C ALA A 25 3.30 17.13 26.65
N ALA A 26 4.10 17.09 25.59
CA ALA A 26 3.57 17.23 24.27
C ALA A 26 2.53 16.11 24.08
N VAL A 27 1.38 16.45 23.52
CA VAL A 27 0.31 15.48 23.30
C VAL A 27 0.86 14.43 22.34
N ASP A 28 0.61 13.18 22.66
CA ASP A 28 1.00 11.98 21.92
C ASP A 28 -0.27 11.11 21.96
N THR A 29 -1.05 11.20 20.89
CA THR A 29 -2.44 10.76 20.83
C THR A 29 -2.56 9.24 20.68
N ASP A 30 -1.65 8.60 19.94
CA ASP A 30 -1.61 7.14 19.83
C ASP A 30 -0.66 6.47 20.83
N GLY A 31 0.29 7.20 21.42
CA GLY A 31 1.19 6.72 22.44
C GLY A 31 2.36 5.88 21.90
N ASP A 32 2.87 6.20 20.72
CA ASP A 32 4.07 5.58 20.15
C ASP A 32 5.38 6.24 20.61
N GLY A 33 5.29 7.39 21.29
CA GLY A 33 6.42 8.15 21.83
C GLY A 33 6.85 9.34 20.97
N ILE A 34 6.17 9.61 19.87
CA ILE A 34 6.39 10.75 18.97
C ILE A 34 5.24 11.75 19.20
N PRO A 35 5.51 12.98 19.65
CA PRO A 35 4.42 13.91 19.93
C PRO A 35 3.69 14.38 18.66
N ASP A 36 2.36 14.54 18.73
CA ASP A 36 1.45 14.98 17.65
C ASP A 36 1.95 16.20 16.85
N GLY A 37 2.77 17.06 17.45
CA GLY A 37 3.32 18.25 16.79
C GLY A 37 4.49 17.99 15.84
N ILE A 38 5.08 16.80 15.89
CA ILE A 38 6.17 16.34 15.02
C ILE A 38 5.89 14.95 14.41
N ASP A 39 4.77 14.35 14.79
CA ASP A 39 4.24 13.09 14.29
C ASP A 39 3.47 13.32 12.98
N GLN A 40 3.86 12.61 11.92
CA GLN A 40 3.19 12.68 10.62
C GLN A 40 1.89 11.85 10.58
N CYS A 41 1.74 10.88 11.49
CA CYS A 41 0.54 10.09 11.67
C CYS A 41 0.05 10.09 13.12
N PRO A 42 -0.45 11.22 13.69
CA PRO A 42 -0.80 11.38 15.12
C PRO A 42 -1.85 10.44 15.72
N ASN A 43 -2.37 9.47 14.96
CA ASN A 43 -3.35 8.49 15.43
C ASN A 43 -2.93 7.05 15.08
N LEU A 44 -1.74 6.84 14.51
CA LEU A 44 -1.23 5.56 14.07
C LEU A 44 0.19 5.37 14.61
N LYS A 45 0.37 4.30 15.38
CA LYS A 45 1.64 4.03 16.03
C LYS A 45 2.76 3.71 15.05
N GLU A 46 3.85 4.44 15.16
CA GLU A 46 5.17 4.08 14.66
C GLU A 46 5.55 2.65 15.13
N ASP A 47 6.04 1.84 14.18
CA ASP A 47 6.47 0.46 14.42
C ASP A 47 8.00 0.28 14.49
N PHE A 48 8.75 1.36 14.21
CA PHE A 48 10.22 1.41 14.30
C PHE A 48 10.90 0.25 13.54
N ASP A 49 10.40 -0.10 12.34
CA ASP A 49 10.93 -1.23 11.58
C ASP A 49 12.35 -0.95 11.06
N PRO A 50 13.38 -1.69 11.54
CA PRO A 50 14.76 -1.47 11.12
C PRO A 50 15.04 -1.85 9.66
N ARG A 51 14.09 -2.51 8.96
CA ARG A 51 14.22 -2.91 7.55
C ARG A 51 14.07 -1.72 6.59
N PHE A 52 13.33 -0.68 6.98
CA PHE A 52 12.97 0.46 6.13
C PHE A 52 13.76 1.74 6.44
N GLY A 53 14.95 1.61 7.05
CA GLY A 53 15.87 2.74 7.23
C GLY A 53 15.79 3.43 8.58
N GLY A 54 14.80 3.08 9.41
CA GLY A 54 14.65 3.65 10.76
C GLY A 54 14.35 5.14 10.77
N ASP A 55 13.68 5.62 9.71
CA ASP A 55 13.07 6.94 9.71
C ASP A 55 11.96 6.93 10.76
N VAL A 56 12.03 7.90 11.68
CA VAL A 56 11.10 8.03 12.80
C VAL A 56 10.25 9.26 12.49
N ASP A 57 9.27 9.07 11.61
CA ASP A 57 8.37 10.11 11.16
C ASP A 57 7.01 10.09 11.87
N GLY A 58 6.74 9.05 12.67
CA GLY A 58 5.47 8.90 13.38
C GLY A 58 4.50 7.98 12.67
N CYS A 59 4.90 7.35 11.57
CA CYS A 59 4.04 6.49 10.78
C CYS A 59 4.53 5.03 10.78
N PRO A 60 3.63 4.03 10.75
CA PRO A 60 4.05 2.65 10.55
C PRO A 60 4.86 2.49 9.25
N SER A 61 5.92 1.69 9.26
CA SER A 61 6.81 1.51 8.09
C SER A 61 6.11 0.86 6.88
N ALA A 62 4.97 0.19 7.10
CA ALA A 62 4.11 -0.35 6.05
C ALA A 62 3.11 0.69 5.49
N PHE A 63 3.01 1.87 6.10
CA PHE A 63 2.21 3.01 5.68
C PHE A 63 3.18 4.02 5.07
N VAL A 64 3.36 4.00 3.74
CA VAL A 64 4.35 4.82 3.03
C VAL A 64 3.63 5.95 2.27
N PRO A 65 3.61 7.20 2.76
CA PRO A 65 2.80 8.29 2.18
C PRO A 65 3.42 9.06 0.99
N TRP A 66 4.50 8.58 0.36
CA TRP A 66 5.24 9.39 -0.65
C TRP A 66 5.90 8.60 -1.78
N TYR A 67 5.34 7.44 -2.16
CA TYR A 67 5.62 6.93 -3.49
C TYR A 67 4.82 7.79 -4.48
N ASP A 68 5.54 8.54 -5.30
CA ASP A 68 5.09 9.35 -6.44
C ASP A 68 6.15 9.08 -7.53
N THR A 69 5.97 7.96 -8.22
CA THR A 69 6.99 7.33 -9.08
C THR A 69 7.29 8.17 -10.32
N ASP A 70 6.33 8.95 -10.80
CA ASP A 70 6.48 9.85 -11.96
C ASP A 70 6.61 11.36 -11.61
N PHE A 71 6.53 11.68 -10.32
CA PHE A 71 6.73 12.99 -9.73
C PHE A 71 5.70 14.03 -10.17
N ASP A 72 4.45 13.63 -10.38
CA ASP A 72 3.36 14.52 -10.77
C ASP A 72 2.64 15.22 -9.61
N GLY A 73 2.90 14.80 -8.37
CA GLY A 73 2.32 15.34 -7.16
C GLY A 73 1.09 14.60 -6.63
N ILE A 74 0.68 13.52 -7.29
CA ILE A 74 -0.31 12.53 -6.88
C ILE A 74 0.48 11.32 -6.34
N GLN A 75 -0.06 10.61 -5.36
CA GLN A 75 0.67 9.50 -4.72
C GLN A 75 0.26 8.20 -5.39
N ASP A 76 1.20 7.28 -5.66
CA ASP A 76 0.97 6.03 -6.41
C ASP A 76 -0.25 5.20 -5.94
N HIS A 77 -0.68 5.32 -4.68
CA HIS A 77 -1.83 4.59 -4.14
C HIS A 77 -3.20 5.26 -4.38
N ILE A 78 -3.20 6.51 -4.84
CA ILE A 78 -4.37 7.29 -5.28
C ILE A 78 -4.20 7.79 -6.71
N ASP A 79 -3.14 7.33 -7.39
CA ASP A 79 -2.80 7.63 -8.77
C ASP A 79 -3.30 6.47 -9.63
N ASP A 80 -4.21 6.73 -10.56
CA ASP A 80 -4.72 5.73 -11.50
C ASP A 80 -3.66 5.37 -12.55
N CYS A 81 -2.62 6.20 -12.72
CA CYS A 81 -1.49 6.03 -13.63
C CYS A 81 -0.12 6.20 -12.94
N PRO A 82 0.26 5.37 -11.95
CA PRO A 82 1.42 5.59 -11.05
C PRO A 82 2.81 5.75 -11.67
N THR A 83 2.97 5.54 -12.98
CA THR A 83 4.26 5.63 -13.67
C THR A 83 4.27 6.67 -14.79
N VAL A 84 3.17 7.38 -14.96
CA VAL A 84 2.91 8.27 -16.07
C VAL A 84 2.32 9.57 -15.56
N LYS A 85 3.18 10.57 -15.55
CA LYS A 85 2.91 11.91 -15.05
C LYS A 85 1.58 12.53 -15.53
N GLU A 86 0.74 12.97 -14.59
CA GLU A 86 -0.42 13.83 -14.81
C GLU A 86 -0.10 15.07 -15.67
N THR A 87 -1.08 15.46 -16.49
CA THR A 87 -1.10 16.69 -17.28
C THR A 87 -2.20 17.65 -16.85
N TYR A 88 -1.91 18.50 -15.86
CA TYR A 88 -2.78 19.57 -15.34
C TYR A 88 -3.35 20.52 -16.43
N ASN A 89 -4.49 20.14 -17.01
CA ASN A 89 -5.12 20.77 -18.17
C ASN A 89 -6.62 21.09 -17.95
N ARG A 90 -7.14 20.87 -16.73
CA ARG A 90 -8.52 21.09 -16.28
C ARG A 90 -9.54 20.06 -16.76
N VAL A 91 -9.07 18.94 -17.26
CA VAL A 91 -9.80 17.69 -17.40
C VAL A 91 -9.16 16.78 -16.37
N ASP A 92 -10.00 16.15 -15.54
CA ASP A 92 -9.69 15.11 -14.54
C ASP A 92 -8.33 15.13 -13.80
N ASP A 93 -7.72 16.32 -13.63
CA ASP A 93 -6.43 16.66 -12.98
C ASP A 93 -6.15 16.08 -11.56
N GLU A 94 -7.09 15.32 -10.99
CA GLU A 94 -6.99 14.70 -9.66
C GLU A 94 -6.81 13.18 -9.73
N ASP A 95 -6.86 12.54 -10.92
CA ASP A 95 -6.79 11.08 -11.08
C ASP A 95 -5.37 10.54 -11.31
N GLY A 96 -4.40 11.39 -11.68
CA GLY A 96 -3.01 10.98 -11.90
C GLY A 96 -2.71 10.57 -13.34
N CYS A 97 -3.73 10.55 -14.21
CA CYS A 97 -3.61 10.13 -15.58
C CYS A 97 -3.58 11.32 -16.55
N PRO A 98 -2.59 11.41 -17.46
CA PRO A 98 -2.51 12.55 -18.37
C PRO A 98 -3.71 12.61 -19.32
N ASP A 99 -4.54 13.62 -19.09
CA ASP A 99 -5.73 13.85 -19.89
C ASP A 99 -5.48 14.53 -21.24
N ILE A 100 -6.44 14.33 -22.15
CA ILE A 100 -6.51 15.07 -23.41
C ILE A 100 -7.47 16.26 -23.29
N SER A 101 -6.94 17.44 -22.93
CA SER A 101 -7.72 18.66 -23.20
C SER A 101 -7.86 18.84 -24.72
N ALA A 102 -9.09 18.76 -25.23
CA ALA A 102 -9.40 19.02 -26.63
C ALA A 102 -9.01 20.44 -27.11
N THR A 103 -8.56 21.31 -26.19
CA THR A 103 -8.27 22.72 -26.44
C THR A 103 -6.80 23.13 -26.39
N GLU A 104 -5.90 22.38 -25.76
CA GLU A 104 -4.50 22.83 -25.55
C GLU A 104 -3.45 21.76 -25.94
N GLY A 105 -3.60 21.20 -27.15
CA GLY A 105 -2.52 21.04 -28.14
C GLY A 105 -1.15 20.45 -27.78
N THR A 106 -0.96 19.82 -26.61
CA THR A 106 0.14 18.89 -26.36
C THR A 106 -0.43 17.49 -26.52
N SER A 107 -0.80 17.20 -27.77
CA SER A 107 -1.31 15.89 -28.17
C SER A 107 -0.24 14.85 -27.85
N ILE A 108 -0.54 14.02 -26.85
CA ILE A 108 0.10 12.73 -26.71
C ILE A 108 -0.11 12.00 -28.04
N ALA A 109 0.89 11.27 -28.52
CA ALA A 109 0.76 10.55 -29.78
C ALA A 109 -0.40 9.55 -29.64
N ASP A 110 -1.35 9.63 -30.56
CA ASP A 110 -2.49 8.74 -30.72
C ASP A 110 -2.56 8.55 -32.25
N SER A 111 -1.93 7.47 -32.68
CA SER A 111 -1.53 7.23 -34.07
C SER A 111 -2.70 6.78 -34.94
N ASP A 112 -3.74 6.20 -34.36
CA ASP A 112 -4.97 5.78 -35.06
C ASP A 112 -6.22 6.57 -34.69
N GLY A 113 -6.17 7.41 -33.65
CA GLY A 113 -7.17 8.40 -33.32
C GLY A 113 -8.39 7.82 -32.61
N ASP A 114 -8.24 6.73 -31.88
CA ASP A 114 -9.32 6.07 -31.15
C ASP A 114 -9.55 6.61 -29.72
N GLY A 115 -8.62 7.45 -29.23
CA GLY A 115 -8.66 8.05 -27.91
C GLY A 115 -7.72 7.41 -26.89
N TYR A 116 -7.03 6.31 -27.22
CA TYR A 116 -5.97 5.72 -26.43
C TYR A 116 -4.62 6.32 -26.84
N PRO A 117 -3.84 6.87 -25.91
CA PRO A 117 -2.49 7.31 -26.24
C PRO A 117 -1.59 6.12 -26.64
N ASP A 118 -0.72 6.29 -27.65
CA ASP A 118 0.21 5.27 -28.20
C ASP A 118 1.06 4.52 -27.15
N TYR A 119 1.24 5.10 -25.96
CA TYR A 119 2.02 4.51 -24.88
C TYR A 119 1.19 3.65 -23.90
N LEU A 120 -0.15 3.81 -23.90
CA LEU A 120 -1.12 2.99 -23.17
C LEU A 120 -1.85 2.00 -24.10
N ASP A 121 -1.90 2.30 -25.39
CA ASP A 121 -2.54 1.49 -26.40
C ASP A 121 -1.73 0.21 -26.71
N LEU A 122 -2.34 -0.97 -26.57
CA LEU A 122 -1.72 -2.24 -26.95
C LEU A 122 -1.60 -2.40 -28.48
N CYS A 123 -2.42 -1.66 -29.22
CA CYS A 123 -2.51 -1.64 -30.67
C CYS A 123 -2.37 -0.23 -31.30
N PRO A 124 -1.23 0.52 -31.14
CA PRO A 124 -1.06 1.92 -31.57
C PRO A 124 -1.19 2.26 -33.07
N GLY A 125 -1.64 1.34 -33.91
CA GLY A 125 -1.94 1.62 -35.31
C GLY A 125 -3.22 0.94 -35.78
N GLN A 126 -4.02 0.44 -34.85
CA GLN A 126 -5.32 -0.14 -35.13
C GLN A 126 -6.33 0.38 -34.10
N PRO A 127 -7.31 1.19 -34.54
CA PRO A 127 -8.22 1.82 -33.61
C PRO A 127 -9.12 0.79 -32.93
N GLU A 128 -9.31 0.99 -31.63
CA GLU A 128 -10.26 0.29 -30.76
C GLU A 128 -11.66 0.17 -31.39
N THR A 129 -12.30 -0.97 -31.13
CA THR A 129 -13.69 -1.21 -31.50
C THR A 129 -14.55 -1.37 -30.25
N PHE A 130 -15.08 -0.26 -29.71
CA PHE A 130 -16.00 -0.26 -28.56
C PHE A 130 -17.25 -1.13 -28.78
N ASN A 131 -17.17 -2.40 -28.39
CA ASN A 131 -18.21 -3.40 -28.61
C ASN A 131 -18.56 -4.20 -27.34
N GLY A 132 -17.97 -3.82 -26.21
CA GLY A 132 -18.13 -4.44 -24.90
C GLY A 132 -17.21 -5.63 -24.68
N ILE A 133 -16.13 -5.72 -25.45
CA ILE A 133 -15.12 -6.78 -25.39
C ILE A 133 -13.78 -6.08 -25.33
N ASP A 134 -13.08 -6.19 -24.20
CA ASP A 134 -11.74 -5.66 -23.97
C ASP A 134 -11.54 -4.18 -24.34
N ASP A 135 -12.63 -3.40 -24.39
CA ASP A 135 -12.73 -1.97 -24.77
C ASP A 135 -11.80 -1.00 -23.98
N LYS A 136 -10.89 -1.48 -23.14
CA LYS A 136 -9.91 -0.70 -22.37
C LYS A 136 -8.48 -0.90 -22.84
N ASP A 137 -8.20 -1.83 -23.74
CA ASP A 137 -6.85 -2.19 -24.16
C ASP A 137 -6.37 -1.41 -25.41
N GLY A 138 -7.28 -0.72 -26.11
CA GLY A 138 -6.97 0.05 -27.32
C GLY A 138 -6.95 -0.81 -28.58
N CYS A 139 -7.32 -2.09 -28.50
CA CYS A 139 -7.25 -3.02 -29.61
C CYS A 139 -8.61 -3.26 -30.28
N PRO A 140 -8.64 -3.52 -31.60
CA PRO A 140 -9.88 -3.85 -32.29
C PRO A 140 -10.32 -5.29 -31.97
N ASP A 141 -11.24 -5.43 -31.01
CA ASP A 141 -11.72 -6.74 -30.61
C ASP A 141 -13.00 -7.22 -31.29
N ASN A 142 -13.14 -8.53 -31.34
CA ASN A 142 -14.37 -9.20 -31.73
C ASN A 142 -14.39 -10.63 -31.18
N THR A 143 -15.57 -11.26 -31.22
CA THR A 143 -15.80 -12.62 -30.71
C THR A 143 -14.93 -13.72 -31.34
N MET A 144 -14.17 -13.42 -32.40
CA MET A 144 -13.28 -14.38 -33.08
C MET A 144 -11.80 -14.10 -32.80
N THR A 145 -11.42 -12.90 -32.33
CA THR A 145 -10.03 -12.50 -32.09
C THR A 145 -9.61 -12.65 -30.65
N VAL A 146 -10.55 -12.57 -29.71
CA VAL A 146 -10.30 -12.84 -28.29
C VAL A 146 -9.85 -14.29 -28.12
N HIS A 147 -8.63 -14.45 -27.63
CA HIS A 147 -8.10 -15.72 -27.15
C HIS A 147 -8.04 -15.69 -25.64
N ASP A 148 -8.37 -16.83 -25.05
CA ASP A 148 -8.34 -17.10 -23.62
C ASP A 148 -7.77 -18.52 -23.54
N THR A 149 -6.45 -18.60 -23.35
CA THR A 149 -5.66 -19.81 -23.53
C THR A 149 -5.86 -20.79 -22.39
N ASP A 150 -6.05 -20.32 -21.16
CA ASP A 150 -6.28 -21.14 -19.97
C ASP A 150 -7.74 -21.27 -19.54
N GLN A 151 -8.64 -20.54 -20.20
CA GLN A 151 -10.10 -20.62 -20.08
C GLN A 151 -10.63 -20.18 -18.72
N ASP A 152 -10.01 -19.18 -18.13
CA ASP A 152 -10.45 -18.62 -16.86
C ASP A 152 -11.50 -17.50 -17.01
N GLY A 153 -11.70 -16.99 -18.23
CA GLY A 153 -12.65 -15.92 -18.55
C GLY A 153 -12.05 -14.53 -18.72
N VAL A 154 -10.74 -14.39 -18.57
CA VAL A 154 -9.94 -13.20 -18.94
C VAL A 154 -9.26 -13.49 -20.28
N SER A 155 -9.15 -12.48 -21.15
CA SER A 155 -8.51 -12.69 -22.45
C SER A 155 -7.00 -12.56 -22.37
N ASP A 156 -6.27 -13.30 -23.20
CA ASP A 156 -4.81 -13.31 -23.29
C ASP A 156 -4.19 -11.90 -23.47
N SER A 157 -4.95 -10.91 -23.97
CA SER A 157 -4.47 -9.53 -24.14
C SER A 157 -4.47 -8.72 -22.85
N ILE A 158 -5.40 -8.99 -21.93
CA ILE A 158 -5.53 -8.29 -20.64
C ILE A 158 -5.15 -9.16 -19.43
N ASP A 159 -4.92 -10.45 -19.65
CA ASP A 159 -4.49 -11.42 -18.66
C ASP A 159 -2.98 -11.29 -18.36
N VAL A 160 -2.64 -11.09 -17.08
CA VAL A 160 -1.26 -10.97 -16.61
C VAL A 160 -0.50 -12.30 -16.68
N CYS A 161 -1.19 -13.43 -16.59
CA CYS A 161 -0.62 -14.77 -16.75
C CYS A 161 -1.48 -15.69 -17.64
N PRO A 162 -1.42 -15.50 -18.98
CA PRO A 162 -2.24 -16.17 -20.01
C PRO A 162 -2.18 -17.70 -20.11
N LEU A 163 -1.44 -18.36 -19.24
CA LEU A 163 -1.25 -19.82 -19.22
C LEU A 163 -1.65 -20.43 -17.88
N GLN A 164 -2.08 -19.62 -16.91
CA GLN A 164 -2.37 -20.01 -15.55
C GLN A 164 -3.74 -19.48 -15.15
N PRO A 165 -4.75 -20.36 -15.06
CA PRO A 165 -6.11 -19.88 -14.85
C PRO A 165 -6.27 -19.22 -13.47
N GLU A 166 -6.98 -18.11 -13.44
CA GLU A 166 -7.43 -17.37 -12.27
C GLU A 166 -8.09 -18.29 -11.22
N THR A 167 -7.83 -17.97 -9.96
CA THR A 167 -8.52 -18.50 -8.79
C THR A 167 -9.45 -17.43 -8.19
N TYR A 168 -10.69 -17.39 -8.65
CA TYR A 168 -11.76 -16.53 -8.12
C TYR A 168 -11.97 -16.68 -6.60
N ASN A 169 -11.31 -15.83 -5.82
CA ASN A 169 -11.24 -15.90 -4.37
C ASN A 169 -11.48 -14.55 -3.66
N GLN A 170 -11.87 -13.51 -4.41
CA GLN A 170 -12.05 -12.12 -3.99
C GLN A 170 -10.74 -11.36 -3.73
N LEU A 171 -9.62 -11.87 -4.22
CA LEU A 171 -8.37 -11.16 -4.34
C LEU A 171 -8.05 -11.06 -5.82
N GLU A 172 -7.84 -9.84 -6.28
CA GLU A 172 -7.41 -9.46 -7.64
C GLU A 172 -8.04 -10.26 -8.81
N ASP A 173 -9.27 -10.78 -8.63
CA ASP A 173 -10.04 -11.67 -9.55
C ASP A 173 -10.26 -11.14 -11.00
N SER A 174 -9.67 -10.02 -11.37
CA SER A 174 -9.73 -9.41 -12.70
C SER A 174 -8.38 -9.31 -13.41
N ASP A 175 -7.27 -9.69 -12.74
CA ASP A 175 -5.93 -9.66 -13.34
C ASP A 175 -5.59 -10.94 -14.13
N GLY A 176 -6.41 -11.99 -14.00
CA GLY A 176 -6.22 -13.27 -14.69
C GLY A 176 -5.26 -14.21 -13.95
N CYS A 177 -4.81 -13.83 -12.74
CA CYS A 177 -3.76 -14.55 -12.05
C CYS A 177 -4.18 -15.23 -10.75
N PRO A 178 -3.76 -16.51 -10.57
CA PRO A 178 -4.16 -17.27 -9.40
C PRO A 178 -3.55 -16.69 -8.13
N ASP A 179 -4.39 -15.99 -7.39
CA ASP A 179 -4.04 -15.49 -6.07
C ASP A 179 -4.16 -16.57 -4.99
N ILE A 180 -3.25 -16.48 -4.01
CA ILE A 180 -3.29 -17.33 -2.83
C ILE A 180 -3.74 -16.54 -1.62
N THR A 181 -4.98 -16.77 -1.17
CA THR A 181 -5.29 -16.50 0.22
C THR A 181 -4.51 -17.51 1.08
N GLU A 182 -3.69 -17.06 2.04
CA GLU A 182 -3.08 -17.94 3.07
C GLU A 182 -4.11 -18.68 3.95
N THR A 183 -5.39 -18.64 3.59
CA THR A 183 -6.52 -19.16 4.37
C THR A 183 -6.99 -20.54 3.90
N ILE A 184 -6.09 -21.35 3.34
CA ILE A 184 -6.23 -22.81 3.45
C ILE A 184 -5.13 -23.33 4.40
N LEU A 185 -5.16 -22.84 5.65
CA LEU A 185 -4.86 -23.77 6.73
C LEU A 185 -5.83 -24.94 6.55
N PRO A 186 -5.38 -26.19 6.42
CA PRO A 186 -6.30 -27.32 6.32
C PRO A 186 -7.13 -27.34 7.60
N GLN A 187 -8.34 -26.77 7.56
CA GLN A 187 -9.14 -26.47 8.74
C GLN A 187 -9.65 -27.71 9.48
N PHE A 188 -9.28 -28.92 9.04
CA PHE A 188 -9.59 -30.16 9.73
C PHE A 188 -8.43 -31.15 9.65
N ALA A 189 -7.28 -30.79 10.22
CA ALA A 189 -6.40 -31.81 10.77
C ALA A 189 -7.10 -32.40 12.00
N PHE A 190 -7.50 -33.67 11.91
CA PHE A 190 -8.00 -34.37 13.09
C PHE A 190 -6.84 -34.50 14.09
N PRO A 191 -7.11 -34.40 15.41
CA PRO A 191 -6.09 -34.61 16.43
C PRO A 191 -5.35 -35.94 16.20
N ASP A 192 -4.04 -35.87 16.30
CA ASP A 192 -3.07 -36.95 16.24
C ASP A 192 -2.17 -36.71 17.47
N THR A 193 -2.54 -37.34 18.58
CA THR A 193 -2.05 -37.01 19.92
C THR A 193 -0.58 -37.41 20.12
N ASP A 194 -0.13 -38.47 19.46
CA ASP A 194 1.25 -38.97 19.54
C ASP A 194 2.10 -38.65 18.30
N GLY A 195 1.48 -38.17 17.22
CA GLY A 195 2.14 -37.70 16.00
C GLY A 195 2.63 -38.83 15.11
N ASP A 196 2.05 -40.03 15.19
CA ASP A 196 2.44 -41.19 14.39
C ASP A 196 1.87 -41.19 12.96
N GLY A 197 0.96 -40.24 12.67
CA GLY A 197 0.32 -40.07 11.37
C GLY A 197 -1.03 -40.77 11.23
N ILE A 198 -1.57 -41.37 12.29
CA ILE A 198 -2.92 -41.92 12.39
C ILE A 198 -3.76 -40.97 13.24
N ASP A 199 -4.93 -40.52 12.76
CA ASP A 199 -5.77 -39.66 13.61
C ASP A 199 -6.39 -40.44 14.78
N ASP A 200 -6.57 -39.78 15.93
CA ASP A 200 -7.04 -40.35 17.21
C ASP A 200 -8.33 -41.19 17.11
N ARG A 201 -9.15 -40.99 16.05
CA ARG A 201 -10.39 -41.78 15.84
C ARG A 201 -10.14 -43.14 15.19
N ARG A 202 -9.01 -43.27 14.48
CA ARG A 202 -8.56 -44.47 13.79
C ARG A 202 -7.35 -45.10 14.45
N ASP A 203 -6.78 -44.43 15.44
CA ASP A 203 -5.70 -44.92 16.27
C ASP A 203 -6.22 -45.89 17.35
N SER A 204 -5.60 -47.07 17.42
CA SER A 204 -5.94 -48.06 18.45
C SER A 204 -5.34 -47.68 19.81
N CYS A 205 -4.26 -46.90 19.80
CA CYS A 205 -3.42 -46.53 20.93
C CYS A 205 -3.14 -45.02 20.93
N ILE A 206 -4.17 -44.21 21.17
CA ILE A 206 -4.17 -42.71 21.15
C ILE A 206 -2.90 -42.00 21.70
N ASP A 207 -2.19 -42.59 22.67
CA ASP A 207 -1.01 -41.97 23.31
C ASP A 207 0.33 -42.68 22.98
N GLU A 208 0.34 -43.68 22.09
CA GLU A 208 1.52 -44.51 21.77
C GLU A 208 1.60 -44.90 20.28
N ALA A 209 2.67 -44.45 19.61
CA ALA A 209 2.84 -44.63 18.17
C ALA A 209 2.77 -46.11 17.73
N GLU A 210 1.86 -46.41 16.82
CA GLU A 210 1.74 -47.71 16.16
C GLU A 210 2.67 -47.78 14.94
N ASN A 211 3.26 -48.94 14.67
CA ASN A 211 4.40 -49.09 13.77
C ASN A 211 4.10 -49.89 12.50
#